data_AF-A0A1H6F532-F1
#
_entry.id   AF-A0A1H6F532-F1
#
_cell.length_a   1.000
_cell.length_b   1.000
_cell.length_c   1.000
_cell.angle_alpha   90.00
_cell.angle_beta   90.00
_cell.angle_gamma   90.00
#
_symmetry.space_group_name_H-M   'P 1'
#
loop_
_entity.id
_entity.type
_entity.pdbx_description
1 polymer ?
#
loop_
_entity_poly.entity_id
_entity_poly.type
_entity_poly.pdbx_seq_one_letter_code
_entity_poly.pdbx_strand_id
1 'polypeptide(L)'
;MTNNSNPKTHDSLFKWLISAFTQEFFAHYFPHVKIGKYRFIDKEFISKYEALKESLKGDLFLILEVEINGVLQEVAIQIEHQSQRKDIAERLFEYLCYVWLLKKKPVWSIVIYTDDAVWRKPVTDKFYYAFSAKQAQQYFHFDVIKIKNEKSSDLIKQHSLLCKLLALKANDTGSNPETLIYEIYQAVDQLKGKLEDDRLLLINQWVDSYKKIPVQRFKQIKQEFNMEYIEATITEHIRNQAFREGEAKGEARGEARGEARGEARGEARGEARGEARGEARGEARGEARGEVRGEAKGEAKGTLKGQLLLCQQLYQQGLLSEDKYKSMTESLNQQLRALQRSKPGND
;
A
#
# COMPACT_ATOMS: atom_id res chain seq x y z
N MET A 1 -10.42 -18.96 24.09
CA MET A 1 -10.40 -20.01 23.04
C MET A 1 -10.93 -19.39 21.76
N THR A 2 -10.06 -18.78 20.97
CA THR A 2 -10.39 -18.20 19.67
C THR A 2 -9.85 -19.14 18.60
N ASN A 3 -10.72 -20.00 18.07
CA ASN A 3 -10.50 -20.72 16.81
C ASN A 3 -10.38 -19.67 15.70
N ASN A 4 -9.15 -19.32 15.31
CA ASN A 4 -8.94 -18.42 14.19
C ASN A 4 -7.69 -18.82 13.40
N SER A 5 -7.88 -19.73 12.45
CA SER A 5 -7.13 -19.98 11.21
C SER A 5 -7.26 -21.46 10.90
N ASN A 6 -8.22 -21.82 10.05
CA ASN A 6 -8.14 -23.13 9.42
C ASN A 6 -7.09 -22.98 8.31
N PRO A 7 -5.89 -23.61 8.39
CA PRO A 7 -5.01 -23.66 7.24
C PRO A 7 -5.81 -24.23 6.07
N LYS A 8 -5.76 -23.57 4.90
CA LYS A 8 -6.43 -24.10 3.71
C LYS A 8 -5.97 -25.55 3.53
N THR A 9 -6.92 -26.48 3.42
CA THR A 9 -6.57 -27.88 3.17
C THR A 9 -5.71 -27.98 1.91
N HIS A 10 -4.78 -28.94 1.83
CA HIS A 10 -3.89 -29.15 0.67
C HIS A 10 -4.67 -29.11 -0.66
N ASP A 11 -5.87 -29.66 -0.65
CA ASP A 11 -6.73 -29.80 -1.82
C ASP A 11 -7.30 -28.44 -2.26
N SER A 12 -7.64 -27.58 -1.29
CA SER A 12 -8.04 -26.21 -1.58
C SER A 12 -6.91 -25.44 -2.25
N LEU A 13 -5.66 -25.60 -1.78
CA LEU A 13 -4.51 -24.90 -2.36
C LEU A 13 -4.31 -25.21 -3.85
N PHE A 14 -4.54 -26.46 -4.27
CA PHE A 14 -4.50 -26.83 -5.69
C PHE A 14 -5.55 -26.11 -6.53
N LYS A 15 -6.79 -26.05 -6.02
CA LYS A 15 -7.87 -25.30 -6.67
C LYS A 15 -7.48 -23.84 -6.85
N TRP A 16 -7.00 -23.19 -5.79
CA TRP A 16 -6.55 -21.80 -5.83
C TRP A 16 -5.36 -21.59 -6.78
N LEU A 17 -4.41 -22.54 -6.83
CA LEU A 17 -3.26 -22.47 -7.73
C LEU A 17 -3.70 -22.45 -9.20
N ILE A 18 -4.57 -23.39 -9.60
CA ILE A 18 -5.07 -23.44 -10.97
C ILE A 18 -5.89 -22.19 -11.30
N SER A 19 -6.69 -21.69 -10.34
CA SER A 19 -7.42 -20.43 -10.52
C SER A 19 -6.51 -19.22 -10.71
N ALA A 20 -5.44 -19.10 -9.94
CA ALA A 20 -4.53 -17.96 -9.99
C ALA A 20 -3.63 -17.97 -11.25
N PHE A 21 -3.33 -19.16 -11.76
CA PHE A 21 -2.43 -19.38 -12.89
C PHE A 21 -3.13 -20.06 -14.07
N THR A 22 -4.39 -19.69 -14.34
CA THR A 22 -5.21 -20.37 -15.35
C THR A 22 -4.60 -20.28 -16.75
N GLN A 23 -4.04 -19.14 -17.14
CA GLN A 23 -3.41 -19.00 -18.46
C GLN A 23 -2.17 -19.89 -18.59
N GLU A 24 -1.32 -19.89 -17.56
CA GLU A 24 -0.12 -20.71 -17.49
C GLU A 24 -0.47 -22.21 -17.45
N PHE A 25 -1.57 -22.57 -16.80
CA PHE A 25 -2.08 -23.93 -16.73
C PHE A 25 -2.44 -24.46 -18.12
N PHE A 26 -3.27 -23.73 -18.88
CA PHE A 26 -3.62 -24.14 -20.24
C PHE A 26 -2.41 -24.10 -21.18
N ALA A 27 -1.55 -23.08 -21.07
CA ALA A 27 -0.35 -22.99 -21.89
C ALA A 27 0.62 -24.17 -21.66
N HIS A 28 0.69 -24.69 -20.44
CA HIS A 28 1.56 -25.82 -20.10
C HIS A 28 0.97 -27.17 -20.50
N TYR A 29 -0.26 -27.48 -20.06
CA TYR A 29 -0.85 -28.80 -20.28
C TYR A 29 -1.50 -28.96 -21.67
N PHE A 30 -1.90 -27.85 -22.29
CA PHE A 30 -2.59 -27.82 -23.57
C PHE A 30 -2.00 -26.73 -24.48
N PRO A 31 -0.71 -26.82 -24.85
CA PRO A 31 0.00 -25.74 -25.56
C PRO A 31 -0.59 -25.37 -26.93
N HIS A 32 -1.39 -26.27 -27.51
CA HIS A 32 -2.09 -26.04 -28.79
C HIS A 32 -3.43 -25.31 -28.62
N VAL A 33 -3.91 -25.13 -27.39
CA VAL A 33 -5.16 -24.45 -27.06
C VAL A 33 -4.83 -23.05 -26.56
N LYS A 34 -5.21 -22.04 -27.34
CA LYS A 34 -5.10 -20.64 -26.93
C LYS A 34 -6.40 -20.20 -26.27
N ILE A 35 -6.31 -19.84 -25.00
CA ILE A 35 -7.44 -19.28 -24.26
C ILE A 35 -7.39 -17.75 -24.26
N GLY A 36 -8.55 -17.12 -24.42
CA GLY A 36 -8.76 -15.68 -24.34
C GLY A 36 -9.28 -15.25 -22.98
N LYS A 37 -10.37 -14.48 -22.95
CA LYS A 37 -11.03 -14.10 -21.70
C LYS A 37 -11.70 -15.31 -21.05
N TYR A 38 -11.74 -15.34 -19.73
CA TYR A 38 -12.42 -16.38 -18.98
C TYR A 38 -13.07 -15.83 -17.71
N ARG A 39 -14.08 -16.55 -17.20
CA ARG A 39 -14.67 -16.31 -15.89
C ARG A 39 -15.03 -17.63 -15.20
N PHE A 40 -14.88 -17.68 -13.89
CA PHE A 40 -15.31 -18.82 -13.09
C PHE A 40 -16.83 -18.76 -12.83
N ILE A 41 -17.51 -19.89 -13.02
CA ILE A 41 -18.95 -20.04 -12.81
C ILE A 41 -19.28 -21.12 -11.76
N ASP A 42 -18.28 -21.55 -10.98
CA ASP A 42 -18.42 -22.50 -9.86
C ASP A 42 -19.63 -22.19 -8.96
N LYS A 43 -19.81 -20.92 -8.58
CA LYS A 43 -20.90 -20.50 -7.69
C LYS A 43 -22.28 -20.66 -8.34
N GLU A 44 -22.38 -20.36 -9.64
CA GLU A 44 -23.63 -20.55 -10.40
C GLU A 44 -23.98 -22.05 -10.48
N PHE A 45 -22.96 -22.89 -10.71
CA PHE A 45 -23.10 -24.34 -10.75
C PHE A 45 -23.53 -24.91 -9.39
N ILE A 46 -22.81 -24.57 -8.33
CA ILE A 46 -23.08 -25.00 -6.95
C ILE A 46 -24.48 -24.57 -6.51
N SER A 47 -24.82 -23.29 -6.68
CA SER A 47 -26.13 -22.77 -6.28
C SER A 47 -27.30 -23.48 -6.98
N LYS A 48 -27.09 -23.97 -8.21
CA LYS A 48 -28.14 -24.63 -8.97
C LYS A 48 -28.26 -26.12 -8.64
N TYR A 49 -27.17 -26.80 -8.31
CA TYR A 49 -27.14 -28.27 -8.25
C TYR A 49 -26.63 -28.88 -6.93
N GLU A 50 -25.95 -28.14 -6.05
CA GLU A 50 -25.54 -28.65 -4.74
C GLU A 50 -26.76 -28.96 -3.87
N ALA A 51 -27.83 -28.16 -3.98
CA ALA A 51 -29.11 -28.42 -3.33
C ALA A 51 -29.82 -29.71 -3.83
N LEU A 52 -29.36 -30.27 -4.95
CA LEU A 52 -30.01 -31.39 -5.64
C LEU A 52 -29.19 -32.69 -5.59
N LYS A 53 -27.92 -32.67 -5.15
CA LYS A 53 -27.04 -33.86 -5.22
C LYS A 53 -26.01 -33.96 -4.09
N GLU A 54 -26.19 -34.96 -3.23
CA GLU A 54 -25.22 -35.35 -2.20
C GLU A 54 -23.84 -35.73 -2.77
N SER A 55 -23.77 -36.21 -4.02
CA SER A 55 -22.50 -36.63 -4.65
C SER A 55 -21.52 -35.48 -4.92
N LEU A 56 -21.99 -34.23 -4.95
CA LEU A 56 -21.15 -33.04 -5.11
C LEU A 56 -20.46 -32.61 -3.81
N LYS A 57 -20.90 -33.13 -2.67
CA LYS A 57 -20.45 -32.66 -1.36
C LYS A 57 -19.00 -33.06 -1.09
N GLY A 58 -18.13 -32.06 -0.98
CA GLY A 58 -16.70 -32.24 -0.70
C GLY A 58 -15.82 -32.44 -1.92
N ASP A 59 -16.42 -32.49 -3.12
CA ASP A 59 -15.66 -32.56 -4.37
C ASP A 59 -15.08 -31.19 -4.74
N LEU A 60 -13.90 -31.21 -5.35
CA LEU A 60 -13.19 -30.01 -5.77
C LEU A 60 -13.17 -29.92 -7.28
N PHE A 61 -13.87 -28.92 -7.80
CA PHE A 61 -13.89 -28.62 -9.22
C PHE A 61 -13.69 -27.13 -9.48
N LEU A 62 -13.34 -26.79 -10.71
CA LEU A 62 -13.38 -25.46 -11.30
C LEU A 62 -14.25 -25.53 -12.55
N ILE A 63 -15.25 -24.66 -12.64
CA ILE A 63 -16.05 -24.52 -13.86
C ILE A 63 -15.80 -23.14 -14.44
N LEU A 64 -15.34 -23.09 -15.69
CA LEU A 64 -14.96 -21.86 -16.36
C LEU A 64 -15.76 -21.71 -17.65
N GLU A 65 -16.25 -20.49 -17.90
CA GLU A 65 -16.58 -20.07 -19.26
C GLU A 65 -15.31 -19.43 -19.86
N VAL A 66 -14.76 -20.04 -20.91
CA VAL A 66 -13.46 -19.68 -21.50
C VAL A 66 -13.63 -19.41 -22.98
N GLU A 67 -13.03 -18.33 -23.47
CA GLU A 67 -12.91 -18.06 -24.90
C GLU A 67 -11.80 -18.94 -25.50
N ILE A 68 -12.16 -19.84 -26.42
CA ILE A 68 -11.23 -20.69 -27.15
C ILE A 68 -11.48 -20.46 -28.64
N ASN A 69 -10.45 -20.01 -29.37
CA ASN A 69 -10.55 -19.68 -30.80
C ASN A 69 -11.73 -18.73 -31.13
N GLY A 70 -12.00 -17.74 -30.27
CA GLY A 70 -13.08 -16.76 -30.43
C GLY A 70 -14.48 -17.26 -30.06
N VAL A 71 -14.61 -18.48 -29.52
CA VAL A 71 -15.90 -19.06 -29.10
C VAL A 71 -15.89 -19.28 -27.59
N LEU A 72 -16.91 -18.80 -26.89
CA LEU A 72 -17.10 -19.08 -25.47
C LEU A 72 -17.58 -20.52 -25.25
N GLN A 73 -16.77 -21.31 -24.57
CA GLN A 73 -17.02 -22.71 -24.24
C GLN A 73 -16.90 -22.94 -22.74
N GLU A 74 -17.50 -24.01 -22.25
CA GLU A 74 -17.42 -24.38 -20.84
C GLU A 74 -16.27 -25.36 -20.62
N VAL A 75 -15.48 -25.16 -19.57
CA VAL A 75 -14.44 -26.10 -19.14
C VAL A 75 -14.72 -26.51 -17.70
N ALA A 76 -14.78 -27.82 -17.45
CA ALA A 76 -14.98 -28.41 -16.15
C ALA A 76 -13.71 -29.17 -15.74
N ILE A 77 -13.01 -28.65 -14.74
CA ILE A 77 -11.78 -29.24 -14.21
C ILE A 77 -12.09 -29.85 -12.84
N GLN A 78 -11.98 -31.17 -12.72
CA GLN A 78 -12.06 -31.86 -11.44
C GLN A 78 -10.67 -32.02 -10.84
N ILE A 79 -10.53 -31.78 -9.53
CA ILE A 79 -9.30 -32.01 -8.77
C ILE A 79 -9.56 -33.20 -7.86
N GLU A 80 -8.83 -34.29 -8.11
CA GLU A 80 -8.94 -35.53 -7.37
C GLU A 80 -7.71 -35.75 -6.48
N HIS A 81 -7.95 -35.83 -5.16
CA HIS A 81 -6.91 -36.03 -4.15
C HIS A 81 -6.96 -37.41 -3.49
N GLN A 82 -8.10 -38.12 -3.56
CA GLN A 82 -8.34 -39.39 -2.86
C GLN A 82 -8.77 -40.50 -3.81
N SER A 83 -7.92 -40.82 -4.78
CA SER A 83 -8.25 -41.75 -5.87
C SER A 83 -8.37 -43.23 -5.50
N GLN A 84 -8.26 -43.56 -4.21
CA GLN A 84 -8.57 -44.90 -3.72
C GLN A 84 -10.08 -45.16 -3.61
N ARG A 85 -10.93 -44.13 -3.81
CA ARG A 85 -12.39 -44.24 -3.73
C ARG A 85 -13.02 -44.10 -5.12
N LYS A 86 -13.38 -45.24 -5.73
CA LYS A 86 -14.23 -45.38 -6.93
C LYS A 86 -13.67 -44.88 -8.27
N ASP A 87 -14.27 -45.40 -9.35
CA ASP A 87 -14.04 -44.96 -10.72
C ASP A 87 -14.56 -43.53 -10.90
N ILE A 88 -13.65 -42.58 -11.16
CA ILE A 88 -14.00 -41.16 -11.34
C ILE A 88 -14.72 -40.90 -12.66
N ALA A 89 -14.60 -41.81 -13.64
CA ALA A 89 -15.03 -41.57 -15.01
C ALA A 89 -16.56 -41.36 -15.10
N GLU A 90 -17.33 -42.14 -14.33
CA GLU A 90 -18.77 -41.98 -14.20
C GLU A 90 -19.14 -40.63 -13.56
N ARG A 91 -18.42 -40.24 -12.50
CA ARG A 91 -18.66 -38.97 -11.80
C ARG A 91 -18.33 -37.75 -12.67
N LEU A 92 -17.26 -37.83 -13.47
CA LEU A 92 -16.93 -36.80 -14.46
C LEU A 92 -18.04 -36.68 -15.51
N PHE A 93 -18.63 -37.80 -15.94
CA PHE A 93 -19.76 -37.79 -16.86
C PHE A 93 -21.01 -37.15 -16.22
N GLU A 94 -21.29 -37.42 -14.95
CA GLU A 94 -22.35 -36.72 -14.22
C GLU A 94 -22.12 -35.20 -14.20
N TYR A 95 -20.89 -34.76 -13.94
CA TYR A 95 -20.54 -33.34 -13.88
C TYR A 95 -20.64 -32.66 -15.23
N LEU A 96 -20.17 -33.32 -16.29
CA LEU A 96 -20.42 -32.90 -17.66
C LEU A 96 -21.91 -32.63 -17.88
N CYS A 97 -22.79 -33.56 -17.47
CA CYS A 97 -24.23 -33.41 -17.66
C CYS A 97 -24.79 -32.19 -16.93
N TYR A 98 -24.38 -31.93 -15.68
CA TYR A 98 -24.84 -30.75 -14.93
C TYR A 98 -24.35 -29.44 -15.53
N VAL A 99 -23.08 -29.39 -15.95
CA VAL A 99 -22.49 -28.19 -16.58
C VAL A 99 -23.18 -27.93 -17.91
N TRP A 100 -23.40 -28.97 -18.72
CA TRP A 100 -24.16 -28.84 -19.96
C TRP A 100 -25.60 -28.40 -19.69
N LEU A 101 -26.27 -28.93 -18.67
CA LEU A 101 -27.63 -28.50 -18.30
C LEU A 101 -27.68 -27.05 -17.81
N LEU A 102 -26.58 -26.51 -17.27
CA LEU A 102 -26.51 -25.11 -16.81
C LEU A 102 -26.60 -24.13 -17.97
N LYS A 103 -25.82 -24.34 -19.04
CA LYS A 103 -25.62 -23.36 -20.12
C LYS A 103 -26.00 -23.85 -21.52
N LYS A 104 -26.25 -25.15 -21.69
CA LYS A 104 -26.54 -25.81 -22.98
C LYS A 104 -25.44 -25.59 -24.03
N LYS A 105 -24.19 -25.53 -23.58
CA LYS A 105 -22.99 -25.35 -24.41
C LYS A 105 -22.10 -26.59 -24.35
N PRO A 106 -21.24 -26.83 -25.36
CA PRO A 106 -20.20 -27.85 -25.28
C PRO A 106 -19.33 -27.64 -24.04
N VAL A 107 -18.98 -28.74 -23.39
CA VAL A 107 -18.17 -28.73 -22.17
C VAL A 107 -16.94 -29.59 -22.41
N TRP A 108 -15.78 -29.03 -22.10
CA TRP A 108 -14.52 -29.75 -22.07
C TRP A 108 -14.24 -30.21 -20.64
N SER A 109 -14.08 -31.52 -20.43
CA SER A 109 -13.85 -32.09 -19.11
C SER A 109 -12.40 -32.51 -18.91
N ILE A 110 -11.82 -32.12 -17.77
CA ILE A 110 -10.44 -32.40 -17.39
C ILE A 110 -10.46 -32.94 -15.96
N VAL A 111 -9.62 -33.94 -15.66
CA VAL A 111 -9.35 -34.40 -14.30
C VAL A 111 -7.88 -34.26 -13.97
N ILE A 112 -7.60 -33.70 -12.80
CA ILE A 112 -6.25 -33.50 -12.26
C ILE A 112 -6.10 -34.36 -11.02
N TYR A 113 -5.21 -35.33 -11.09
CA TYR A 113 -4.84 -36.17 -9.96
C TYR A 113 -3.69 -35.54 -9.19
N THR A 114 -3.95 -35.24 -7.91
CA THR A 114 -2.98 -34.70 -6.95
C THR A 114 -2.64 -35.70 -5.83
N ASP A 115 -3.25 -36.88 -5.86
CA ASP A 115 -3.08 -37.97 -4.91
C ASP A 115 -1.62 -38.47 -4.81
N ASP A 116 -1.38 -39.33 -3.81
CA ASP A 116 -0.12 -40.06 -3.64
C ASP A 116 -0.18 -41.51 -4.16
N ALA A 117 -1.23 -41.88 -4.89
CA ALA A 117 -1.48 -43.25 -5.33
C ALA A 117 -0.51 -43.69 -6.43
N VAL A 118 0.09 -44.87 -6.23
CA VAL A 118 0.90 -45.54 -7.26
C VAL A 118 -0.03 -46.41 -8.11
N TRP A 119 -0.43 -45.88 -9.26
CA TRP A 119 -1.35 -46.53 -10.17
C TRP A 119 -0.67 -47.66 -10.95
N ARG A 120 -0.97 -48.92 -10.59
CA ARG A 120 -0.47 -50.10 -11.33
C ARG A 120 -1.13 -50.29 -12.70
N LYS A 121 -2.31 -49.71 -12.90
CA LYS A 121 -3.03 -49.69 -14.18
C LYS A 121 -3.12 -48.24 -14.69
N PRO A 122 -3.07 -48.01 -16.01
CA PRO A 122 -3.38 -46.70 -16.58
C PRO A 122 -4.75 -46.22 -16.09
N VAL A 123 -4.86 -44.93 -15.78
CA VAL A 123 -6.16 -44.31 -15.49
C VAL A 123 -6.87 -44.12 -16.82
N THR A 124 -8.16 -44.44 -16.86
CA THR A 124 -8.99 -44.27 -18.06
C THR A 124 -9.18 -42.79 -18.37
N ASP A 125 -9.28 -42.47 -19.65
CA ASP A 125 -9.60 -41.17 -20.22
C ASP A 125 -11.03 -41.12 -20.80
N LYS A 126 -11.80 -42.19 -20.57
CA LYS A 126 -13.14 -42.35 -21.12
C LYS A 126 -14.09 -43.12 -20.21
N PHE A 127 -15.38 -42.85 -20.40
CA PHE A 127 -16.50 -43.51 -19.75
C PHE A 127 -17.51 -44.01 -20.79
N TYR A 128 -17.86 -45.30 -20.73
CA TYR A 128 -18.89 -45.88 -21.58
C TYR A 128 -20.27 -45.56 -20.99
N TYR A 129 -21.03 -44.68 -21.65
CA TYR A 129 -22.28 -44.16 -21.08
C TYR A 129 -23.55 -44.59 -21.83
N ALA A 130 -23.42 -45.00 -23.10
CA ALA A 130 -24.57 -45.36 -23.92
C ALA A 130 -24.20 -46.31 -25.06
N PHE A 131 -25.21 -46.95 -25.64
CA PHE A 131 -25.09 -47.77 -26.84
C PHE A 131 -26.14 -47.38 -27.88
N SER A 132 -25.86 -47.68 -29.15
CA SER A 132 -26.82 -47.52 -30.25
C SER A 132 -27.51 -48.83 -30.62
N ALA A 133 -28.53 -48.76 -31.48
CA ALA A 133 -29.25 -49.93 -32.00
C ALA A 133 -28.33 -50.99 -32.68
N LYS A 134 -27.17 -50.58 -33.18
CA LYS A 134 -26.15 -51.48 -33.76
C LYS A 134 -25.16 -52.02 -32.70
N GLN A 135 -25.47 -51.88 -31.41
CA GLN A 135 -24.58 -52.15 -30.29
C GLN A 135 -23.26 -51.35 -30.32
N ALA A 136 -23.19 -50.27 -31.11
CA ALA A 136 -22.01 -49.42 -31.11
C ALA A 136 -21.94 -48.64 -29.79
N GLN A 137 -20.80 -48.76 -29.11
CA GLN A 137 -20.53 -48.12 -27.83
C GLN A 137 -20.30 -46.62 -27.99
N GLN A 138 -20.85 -45.83 -27.08
CA GLN A 138 -20.64 -44.39 -27.01
C GLN A 138 -19.84 -44.07 -25.75
N TYR A 139 -18.82 -43.24 -25.95
CA TYR A 139 -17.88 -42.87 -24.90
C TYR A 139 -17.92 -41.37 -24.67
N PHE A 140 -17.88 -41.00 -23.41
CA PHE A 140 -17.49 -39.68 -22.95
C PHE A 140 -15.98 -39.69 -22.76
N HIS A 141 -15.27 -38.75 -23.36
CA HIS A 141 -13.82 -38.60 -23.26
C HIS A 141 -13.47 -37.36 -22.44
N PHE A 142 -12.37 -37.44 -21.70
CA PHE A 142 -11.85 -36.35 -20.86
C PHE A 142 -10.33 -36.40 -20.78
N ASP A 143 -9.70 -35.26 -20.53
CA ASP A 143 -8.25 -35.18 -20.38
C ASP A 143 -7.82 -35.50 -18.95
N VAL A 144 -6.71 -36.24 -18.84
CA VAL A 144 -6.17 -36.71 -17.55
C VAL A 144 -4.80 -36.10 -17.31
N ILE A 145 -4.67 -35.34 -16.24
CA ILE A 145 -3.39 -34.78 -15.78
C ILE A 145 -3.00 -35.46 -14.46
N LYS A 146 -1.76 -35.94 -14.38
CA LYS A 146 -1.21 -36.55 -13.16
C LYS A 146 0.02 -35.78 -12.70
N ILE A 147 -0.16 -34.89 -11.74
CA ILE A 147 0.89 -33.99 -11.26
C ILE A 147 2.13 -34.76 -10.75
N LYS A 148 1.91 -35.90 -10.10
CA LYS A 148 3.02 -36.73 -9.59
C LYS A 148 3.86 -37.43 -10.65
N ASN A 149 3.35 -37.59 -11.86
CA ASN A 149 4.09 -38.21 -12.96
C ASN A 149 5.05 -37.21 -13.63
N GLU A 150 4.87 -35.92 -13.37
CA GLU A 150 5.79 -34.88 -13.84
C GLU A 150 7.13 -34.99 -13.14
N LYS A 151 8.19 -34.58 -13.85
CA LYS A 151 9.54 -34.45 -13.28
C LYS A 151 9.79 -33.02 -12.84
N SER A 152 10.16 -32.84 -11.58
CA SER A 152 10.57 -31.57 -11.00
C SER A 152 11.67 -30.88 -11.82
N SER A 153 12.63 -31.65 -12.35
CA SER A 153 13.73 -31.15 -13.20
C SER A 153 13.27 -30.57 -14.53
N ASP A 154 12.13 -31.04 -15.04
CA ASP A 154 11.58 -30.61 -16.33
C ASP A 154 10.64 -29.42 -16.13
N LEU A 155 9.86 -29.44 -15.04
CA LEU A 155 8.98 -28.36 -14.62
C LEU A 155 9.74 -27.09 -14.23
N ILE A 156 10.84 -27.22 -13.48
CA ILE A 156 11.59 -26.06 -12.97
C ILE A 156 12.27 -25.26 -14.09
N LYS A 157 12.65 -25.94 -15.19
CA LYS A 157 13.24 -25.32 -16.39
C LYS A 157 12.24 -24.50 -17.20
N GLN A 158 10.95 -24.69 -16.97
CA GLN A 158 9.94 -23.90 -17.65
C GLN A 158 9.97 -22.45 -17.13
N HIS A 159 9.75 -21.48 -18.02
CA HIS A 159 9.65 -20.06 -17.65
C HIS A 159 8.36 -19.71 -16.88
N SER A 160 7.47 -20.69 -16.66
CA SER A 160 6.19 -20.50 -15.98
C SER A 160 6.33 -20.65 -14.47
N LEU A 161 5.85 -19.64 -13.72
CA LEU A 161 5.83 -19.69 -12.26
C LEU A 161 4.95 -20.85 -11.74
N LEU A 162 3.86 -21.18 -12.44
CA LEU A 162 3.03 -22.35 -12.14
C LEU A 162 3.86 -23.64 -12.19
N CYS A 163 4.62 -23.87 -13.26
CA CYS A 163 5.44 -25.07 -13.40
C CYS A 163 6.47 -25.18 -12.26
N LYS A 164 7.13 -24.06 -11.92
CA LYS A 164 8.05 -24.01 -10.78
C LYS A 164 7.38 -24.39 -9.46
N LEU A 165 6.15 -23.93 -9.21
CA LEU A 165 5.37 -24.30 -8.03
C LEU A 165 4.97 -25.78 -8.04
N LEU A 166 4.52 -26.30 -9.19
CA LEU A 166 4.14 -27.71 -9.36
C LEU A 166 5.35 -28.65 -9.15
N ALA A 167 6.57 -28.19 -9.42
CA ALA A 167 7.79 -28.96 -9.17
C ALA A 167 7.94 -29.40 -7.71
N LEU A 168 7.36 -28.67 -6.74
CA LEU A 168 7.36 -29.08 -5.33
C LEU A 168 6.46 -30.30 -5.04
N LYS A 169 5.43 -30.55 -5.87
CA LYS A 169 4.54 -31.73 -5.74
C LYS A 169 5.03 -32.93 -6.55
N ALA A 170 5.86 -32.73 -7.56
CA ALA A 170 6.44 -33.81 -8.36
C ALA A 170 7.08 -34.88 -7.45
N ASN A 171 6.95 -36.15 -7.85
CA ASN A 171 7.30 -37.31 -7.03
C ASN A 171 8.59 -37.99 -7.51
N ASP A 172 9.56 -37.20 -7.95
CA ASP A 172 10.90 -37.66 -8.33
C ASP A 172 11.97 -37.18 -7.34
N THR A 173 13.12 -37.86 -7.36
CA THR A 173 14.29 -37.54 -6.53
C THR A 173 15.35 -36.74 -7.29
N GLY A 174 14.99 -36.19 -8.46
CA GLY A 174 15.95 -35.58 -9.38
C GLY A 174 16.40 -34.18 -9.00
N SER A 175 15.67 -33.51 -8.10
CA SER A 175 15.95 -32.12 -7.73
C SER A 175 16.10 -31.94 -6.22
N ASN A 176 17.03 -31.08 -5.82
CA ASN A 176 17.18 -30.67 -4.43
C ASN A 176 16.01 -29.73 -4.05
N PRO A 177 15.22 -30.03 -3.00
CA PRO A 177 14.10 -29.20 -2.58
C PRO A 177 14.47 -27.75 -2.26
N GLU A 178 15.66 -27.52 -1.72
CA GLU A 178 16.16 -26.18 -1.43
C GLU A 178 16.38 -25.38 -2.71
N THR A 179 17.00 -25.99 -3.73
CA THR A 179 17.20 -25.37 -5.04
C THR A 179 15.86 -25.02 -5.70
N LEU A 180 14.86 -25.91 -5.63
CA LEU A 180 13.53 -25.62 -6.16
C LEU A 180 12.90 -24.38 -5.50
N ILE A 181 12.99 -24.25 -4.18
CA ILE A 181 12.46 -23.09 -3.45
C ILE A 181 13.21 -21.81 -3.86
N TYR A 182 14.54 -21.89 -3.99
CA TYR A 182 15.37 -20.77 -4.43
C TYR A 182 14.95 -20.28 -5.82
N GLU A 183 14.75 -21.21 -6.77
CA GLU A 183 14.33 -20.89 -8.13
C GLU A 183 12.90 -20.33 -8.21
N ILE A 184 12.02 -20.76 -7.30
CA ILE A 184 10.67 -20.19 -7.15
C ILE A 184 10.77 -18.75 -6.65
N TYR A 185 11.44 -18.50 -5.52
CA TYR A 185 11.50 -17.15 -4.95
C TYR A 185 12.33 -16.18 -5.79
N GLN A 186 13.35 -16.66 -6.50
CA GLN A 186 14.03 -15.85 -7.50
C GLN A 186 13.08 -15.42 -8.63
N ALA A 187 12.22 -16.32 -9.12
CA ALA A 187 11.22 -15.96 -10.12
C ALA A 187 10.17 -14.98 -9.56
N VAL A 188 9.76 -15.16 -8.31
CA VAL A 188 8.85 -14.22 -7.64
C VAL A 188 9.48 -12.83 -7.50
N ASP A 189 10.75 -12.75 -7.10
CA ASP A 189 11.47 -11.49 -6.95
C ASP A 189 11.64 -10.75 -8.30
N GLN A 190 11.92 -11.49 -9.38
CA GLN A 190 11.95 -10.93 -10.75
C GLN A 190 10.57 -10.41 -11.23
N LEU A 191 9.49 -10.96 -10.68
CA LEU A 191 8.11 -10.56 -10.98
C LEU A 191 7.51 -9.60 -9.94
N LYS A 192 8.31 -9.16 -8.96
CA LYS A 192 7.86 -8.29 -7.87
C LYS A 192 7.34 -6.97 -8.44
N GLY A 193 6.16 -6.55 -7.98
CA GLY A 193 5.43 -5.40 -8.52
C GLY A 193 4.52 -5.69 -9.73
N LYS A 194 4.60 -6.88 -10.32
CA LYS A 194 3.62 -7.37 -11.32
C LYS A 194 2.63 -8.39 -10.75
N LEU A 195 2.99 -9.04 -9.65
CA LEU A 195 2.14 -9.98 -8.95
C LEU A 195 1.23 -9.26 -7.96
N GLU A 196 -0.05 -9.58 -8.01
CA GLU A 196 -1.03 -9.17 -7.00
C GLU A 196 -0.71 -9.81 -5.64
N ASP A 197 -1.05 -9.11 -4.56
CA ASP A 197 -0.76 -9.56 -3.20
C ASP A 197 -1.38 -10.92 -2.84
N ASP A 198 -2.60 -11.18 -3.32
CA ASP A 198 -3.27 -12.47 -3.13
C ASP A 198 -2.52 -13.63 -3.81
N ARG A 199 -1.87 -13.37 -4.96
CA ARG A 199 -1.01 -14.35 -5.64
C ARG A 199 0.27 -14.60 -4.86
N LEU A 200 0.90 -13.55 -4.34
CA LEU A 200 2.08 -13.66 -3.48
C LEU A 200 1.79 -14.48 -2.22
N LEU A 201 0.63 -14.23 -1.59
CA LEU A 201 0.13 -15.00 -0.45
C LEU A 201 -0.04 -16.48 -0.81
N LEU A 202 -0.72 -16.77 -1.93
CA LEU A 202 -0.93 -18.14 -2.40
C LEU A 202 0.39 -18.86 -2.66
N ILE A 203 1.36 -18.19 -3.29
CA ILE A 203 2.70 -18.73 -3.52
C ILE A 203 3.38 -19.09 -2.20
N ASN A 204 3.36 -18.18 -1.22
CA ASN A 204 3.97 -18.44 0.08
C ASN A 204 3.29 -19.61 0.81
N GLN A 205 1.95 -19.66 0.81
CA GLN A 205 1.19 -20.79 1.38
C GLN A 205 1.50 -22.11 0.67
N TRP A 206 1.64 -22.09 -0.65
CA TRP A 206 2.00 -23.24 -1.46
C TRP A 206 3.39 -23.78 -1.10
N VAL A 207 4.40 -22.90 -1.15
CA VAL A 207 5.78 -23.28 -0.82
C VAL A 207 5.86 -23.79 0.62
N ASP A 208 5.22 -23.10 1.57
CA ASP A 208 5.19 -23.51 2.97
C ASP A 208 4.62 -24.92 3.17
N SER A 209 3.59 -25.29 2.38
CA SER A 209 2.94 -26.60 2.43
C SER A 209 3.78 -27.74 1.84
N TYR A 210 4.67 -27.44 0.88
CA TYR A 210 5.41 -28.45 0.11
C TYR A 210 6.94 -28.36 0.24
N LYS A 211 7.47 -27.48 1.09
CA LYS A 211 8.90 -27.12 1.14
C LYS A 211 9.91 -28.25 1.34
N LYS A 212 9.56 -29.42 1.89
CA LYS A 212 10.49 -30.56 2.13
C LYS A 212 11.90 -30.19 2.68
N ILE A 213 12.05 -29.03 3.34
CA ILE A 213 13.28 -28.54 3.96
C ILE A 213 13.00 -28.13 5.42
N PRO A 214 14.03 -28.06 6.29
CA PRO A 214 13.86 -27.62 7.68
C PRO A 214 13.30 -26.20 7.79
N VAL A 215 12.48 -25.96 8.81
CA VAL A 215 11.81 -24.66 9.06
C VAL A 215 12.83 -23.53 9.20
N GLN A 216 13.96 -23.75 9.90
CA GLN A 216 15.00 -22.73 10.04
C GLN A 216 15.60 -22.33 8.69
N ARG A 217 15.90 -23.31 7.83
CA ARG A 217 16.46 -23.03 6.50
C ARG A 217 15.46 -22.29 5.62
N PHE A 218 14.19 -22.68 5.68
CA PHE A 218 13.12 -21.97 4.96
C PHE A 218 12.99 -20.51 5.38
N LYS A 219 13.09 -20.20 6.69
CA LYS A 219 13.09 -18.82 7.18
C LYS A 219 14.25 -17.99 6.63
N GLN A 220 15.46 -18.56 6.59
CA GLN A 220 16.62 -17.89 6.00
C GLN A 220 16.42 -17.57 4.53
N ILE A 221 15.92 -18.54 3.73
CA ILE A 221 15.63 -18.29 2.32
C ILE A 221 14.56 -17.20 2.17
N LYS A 222 13.53 -17.18 3.03
CA LYS A 222 12.54 -16.09 3.01
C LYS A 222 13.15 -14.72 3.31
N GLN A 223 14.12 -14.63 4.22
CA GLN A 223 14.85 -13.39 4.50
C GLN A 223 15.66 -12.92 3.30
N GLU A 224 16.42 -13.84 2.69
CA GLU A 224 17.27 -13.57 1.53
C GLU A 224 16.47 -12.94 0.36
N PHE A 225 15.21 -13.36 0.16
CA PHE A 225 14.32 -12.82 -0.88
C PHE A 225 13.33 -11.75 -0.39
N ASN A 226 13.46 -11.27 0.85
CA ASN A 226 12.52 -10.32 1.48
C ASN A 226 11.04 -10.77 1.35
N MET A 227 10.79 -12.06 1.63
CA MET A 227 9.50 -12.73 1.63
C MET A 227 8.91 -12.91 3.05
N GLU A 228 9.57 -12.38 4.08
CA GLU A 228 9.13 -12.52 5.49
C GLU A 228 7.76 -11.89 5.75
N TYR A 229 7.49 -10.73 5.14
CA TYR A 229 6.28 -9.94 5.37
C TYR A 229 5.04 -10.39 4.60
N ILE A 230 5.17 -11.43 3.76
CA ILE A 230 4.03 -12.06 3.10
C ILE A 230 3.41 -13.00 4.13
N GLU A 231 2.61 -12.44 5.04
CA GLU A 231 1.96 -13.16 6.15
C GLU A 231 0.93 -14.18 5.66
N ALA A 232 0.51 -15.08 6.56
CA ALA A 232 -0.14 -16.36 6.20
C ALA A 232 -1.64 -16.26 5.91
N THR A 233 -2.26 -15.08 5.97
CA THR A 233 -3.71 -14.91 5.70
C THR A 233 -4.06 -13.61 4.99
N ILE A 234 -5.11 -13.65 4.16
CA ILE A 234 -5.72 -12.46 3.50
C ILE A 234 -6.09 -11.40 4.55
N THR A 235 -6.54 -11.82 5.73
CA THR A 235 -6.90 -10.94 6.85
C THR A 235 -5.71 -10.16 7.41
N GLU A 236 -4.54 -10.80 7.55
CA GLU A 236 -3.31 -10.12 7.96
C GLU A 236 -2.79 -9.19 6.89
N HIS A 237 -2.84 -9.63 5.62
CA HIS A 237 -2.46 -8.79 4.50
C HIS A 237 -3.29 -7.50 4.46
N ILE A 238 -4.62 -7.59 4.51
CA ILE A 238 -5.53 -6.43 4.57
C ILE A 238 -5.27 -5.58 5.81
N ARG A 239 -5.05 -6.21 6.98
CA ARG A 239 -4.76 -5.48 8.23
C ARG A 239 -3.46 -4.69 8.12
N ASN A 240 -2.40 -5.28 7.57
CA ASN A 240 -1.10 -4.64 7.45
C ASN A 240 -1.09 -3.57 6.37
N GLN A 241 -1.84 -3.75 5.27
CA GLN A 241 -2.07 -2.70 4.29
C GLN A 241 -2.80 -1.51 4.92
N ALA A 242 -3.90 -1.76 5.65
CA ALA A 242 -4.63 -0.73 6.38
C ALA A 242 -3.76 -0.03 7.44
N PHE A 243 -2.86 -0.76 8.09
CA PHE A 243 -1.90 -0.21 9.04
C PHE A 243 -0.90 0.73 8.35
N ARG A 244 -0.28 0.31 7.24
CA ARG A 244 0.65 1.15 6.46
C ARG A 244 -0.03 2.40 5.90
N GLU A 245 -1.25 2.26 5.38
CA GLU A 245 -2.04 3.42 4.93
C GLU A 245 -2.39 4.36 6.10
N GLY A 246 -2.69 3.79 7.27
CA GLY A 246 -2.95 4.53 8.49
C GLY A 246 -1.73 5.30 8.99
N GLU A 247 -0.55 4.68 8.95
CA GLU A 247 0.74 5.27 9.31
C GLU A 247 1.10 6.42 8.37
N ALA A 248 1.07 6.20 7.05
CA ALA A 248 1.35 7.23 6.05
C ALA A 248 0.37 8.41 6.13
N LYS A 249 -0.93 8.14 6.34
CA LYS A 249 -1.93 9.21 6.57
C LYS A 249 -1.69 9.93 7.90
N GLY A 250 -1.24 9.21 8.92
CA GLY A 250 -0.91 9.76 10.24
C GLY A 250 0.27 10.72 10.19
N GLU A 251 1.34 10.32 9.52
CA GLU A 251 2.55 11.12 9.29
C GLU A 251 2.22 12.39 8.49
N ALA A 252 1.60 12.25 7.32
CA ALA A 252 1.22 13.40 6.49
C ALA A 252 0.28 14.39 7.21
N ARG A 253 -0.67 13.89 8.02
CA ARG A 253 -1.52 14.75 8.86
C ARG A 253 -0.76 15.39 10.01
N GLY A 254 0.20 14.68 10.59
CA GLY A 254 1.05 15.15 11.68
C GLY A 254 1.93 16.31 11.23
N GLU A 255 2.61 16.15 10.10
CA GLU A 255 3.45 17.18 9.48
C GLU A 255 2.62 18.42 9.12
N ALA A 256 1.55 18.26 8.32
CA ALA A 256 0.71 19.39 7.90
C ALA A 256 0.11 20.16 9.09
N ARG A 257 -0.30 19.47 10.17
CA ARG A 257 -0.79 20.14 11.39
C ARG A 257 0.33 20.78 12.19
N GLY A 258 1.50 20.16 12.22
CA GLY A 258 2.69 20.65 12.90
C GLY A 258 3.17 21.97 12.29
N GLU A 259 3.31 22.00 10.97
CA GLU A 259 3.70 23.19 10.19
C GLU A 259 2.66 24.32 10.36
N ALA A 260 1.38 24.06 10.07
CA ALA A 260 0.34 25.09 10.16
C ALA A 260 0.20 25.68 11.58
N ARG A 261 0.34 24.86 12.64
CA ARG A 261 0.33 25.36 14.02
C ARG A 261 1.61 26.09 14.40
N GLY A 262 2.75 25.65 13.86
CA GLY A 262 4.06 26.25 14.07
C GLY A 262 4.12 27.65 13.49
N GLU A 263 3.72 27.80 12.22
CA GLU A 263 3.65 29.07 11.50
C GLU A 263 2.68 30.04 12.17
N ALA A 264 1.42 29.64 12.38
CA ALA A 264 0.41 30.52 12.98
C ALA A 264 0.78 30.99 14.40
N ARG A 265 1.42 30.13 15.21
CA ARG A 265 1.92 30.54 16.54
C ARG A 265 3.16 31.40 16.45
N GLY A 266 4.03 31.15 15.47
CA GLY A 266 5.25 31.90 15.21
C GLY A 266 4.94 33.34 14.79
N GLU A 267 4.05 33.50 13.81
CA GLU A 267 3.58 34.81 13.32
C GLU A 267 2.87 35.58 14.42
N ALA A 268 1.84 35.00 15.06
CA ALA A 268 1.08 35.70 16.10
C ALA A 268 1.94 36.12 17.30
N ARG A 269 2.92 35.31 17.71
CA ARG A 269 3.88 35.69 18.77
C ARG A 269 4.90 36.70 18.30
N GLY A 270 5.33 36.62 17.04
CA GLY A 270 6.28 37.53 16.41
C GLY A 270 5.71 38.93 16.31
N GLU A 271 4.50 39.06 15.76
CA GLU A 271 3.75 40.32 15.64
C GLU A 271 3.47 40.93 17.00
N ALA A 272 2.85 40.20 17.93
CA ALA A 272 2.51 40.73 19.25
C ALA A 272 3.76 41.16 20.05
N ARG A 273 4.89 40.46 19.94
CA ARG A 273 6.15 40.88 20.57
C ARG A 273 6.79 42.06 19.85
N GLY A 274 6.67 42.13 18.53
CA GLY A 274 7.18 43.20 17.70
C GLY A 274 6.48 44.52 18.02
N GLU A 275 5.15 44.52 18.02
CA GLU A 275 4.30 45.66 18.36
C GLU A 275 4.57 46.15 19.79
N ALA A 276 4.45 45.27 20.78
CA ALA A 276 4.64 45.65 22.18
C ALA A 276 6.05 46.19 22.48
N ARG A 277 7.09 45.65 21.84
CA ARG A 277 8.47 46.20 21.97
C ARG A 277 8.65 47.50 21.20
N GLY A 278 7.98 47.66 20.06
CA GLY A 278 8.01 48.86 19.23
C GLY A 278 7.38 50.04 19.97
N GLU A 279 6.17 49.85 20.49
CA GLU A 279 5.42 50.86 21.26
C GLU A 279 6.19 51.27 22.52
N ALA A 280 6.56 50.30 23.37
CA ALA A 280 7.26 50.61 24.62
C ALA A 280 8.61 51.33 24.41
N ARG A 281 9.36 50.99 23.34
CA ARG A 281 10.60 51.71 22.99
C ARG A 281 10.33 53.09 22.40
N GLY A 282 9.26 53.24 21.63
CA GLY A 282 8.83 54.50 21.03
C GLY A 282 8.44 55.51 22.10
N GLU A 283 7.56 55.10 23.02
CA GLU A 283 7.08 55.92 24.13
C GLU A 283 8.23 56.33 25.06
N ALA A 284 9.01 55.36 25.57
CA ALA A 284 10.12 55.67 26.48
C ALA A 284 11.18 56.59 25.86
N ARG A 285 11.47 56.47 24.55
CA ARG A 285 12.38 57.39 23.85
C ARG A 285 11.75 58.75 23.61
N GLY A 286 10.45 58.80 23.32
CA GLY A 286 9.71 60.03 23.11
C GLY A 286 9.64 60.88 24.37
N GLU A 287 9.26 60.26 25.49
CA GLU A 287 9.15 60.90 26.81
C GLU A 287 10.52 61.39 27.29
N ALA A 288 11.55 60.52 27.32
CA ALA A 288 12.88 60.90 27.78
C ALA A 288 13.51 62.03 26.94
N ARG A 289 13.30 62.03 25.61
CA ARG A 289 13.78 63.14 24.76
C ARG A 289 12.96 64.41 24.94
N GLY A 290 11.66 64.28 25.19
CA GLY A 290 10.74 65.40 25.42
C GLY A 290 11.06 66.14 26.71
N GLU A 291 11.23 65.41 27.81
CA GLU A 291 11.55 65.95 29.13
C GLU A 291 12.90 66.65 29.14
N VAL A 292 13.99 65.95 28.77
CA VAL A 292 15.35 66.52 28.78
C VAL A 292 15.46 67.77 27.90
N ARG A 293 14.82 67.77 26.73
CA ARG A 293 14.86 68.92 25.82
C ARG A 293 13.94 70.06 26.27
N GLY A 294 12.83 69.74 26.92
CA GLY A 294 11.89 70.71 27.48
C GLY A 294 12.47 71.44 28.69
N GLU A 295 13.04 70.69 29.63
CA GLU A 295 13.68 71.23 30.83
C GLU A 295 14.89 72.09 30.48
N ALA A 296 15.83 71.60 29.67
CA ALA A 296 17.02 72.35 29.28
C ALA A 296 16.68 73.66 28.55
N LYS A 297 15.64 73.66 27.70
CA LYS A 297 15.16 74.90 27.06
C LYS A 297 14.46 75.84 28.04
N GLY A 298 13.69 75.29 28.98
CA GLY A 298 13.00 76.05 30.02
C GLY A 298 13.98 76.78 30.94
N GLU A 299 14.99 76.05 31.42
CA GLU A 299 16.06 76.60 32.26
C GLU A 299 16.86 77.67 31.54
N ALA A 300 17.38 77.40 30.33
CA ALA A 300 18.14 78.37 29.56
C ALA A 300 17.36 79.67 29.29
N LYS A 301 16.05 79.56 29.01
CA LYS A 301 15.16 80.72 28.82
C LYS A 301 14.93 81.46 30.14
N GLY A 302 14.79 80.75 31.26
CA GLY A 302 14.67 81.31 32.61
C GLY A 302 15.91 82.12 33.01
N THR A 303 17.10 81.55 32.79
CA THR A 303 18.38 82.21 33.09
C THR A 303 18.56 83.50 32.28
N LEU A 304 18.29 83.48 30.98
CA LEU A 304 18.42 84.68 30.13
C LEU A 304 17.42 85.78 30.54
N LYS A 305 16.20 85.41 30.91
CA LYS A 305 15.22 86.37 31.46
C LYS A 305 15.67 86.95 32.80
N GLY A 306 16.27 86.13 33.66
CA GLY A 306 16.86 86.59 34.93
C GLY A 306 18.02 87.56 34.71
N GLN A 307 18.89 87.29 33.73
CA GLN A 307 19.99 88.18 33.35
C GLN A 307 19.49 89.51 32.78
N LEU A 308 18.43 89.50 31.97
CA LEU A 308 17.77 90.72 31.48
C LEU A 308 17.24 91.56 32.65
N LEU A 309 16.57 90.93 33.63
CA LEU A 309 16.06 91.61 34.82
C LEU A 309 17.19 92.21 35.65
N LEU A 310 18.30 91.48 35.82
CA LEU A 310 19.48 91.98 36.52
C LEU A 310 20.11 93.18 35.80
N CYS A 311 20.24 93.13 34.48
CA CYS A 311 20.74 94.27 33.69
C CYS A 311 19.87 95.51 33.89
N GLN A 312 18.54 95.33 33.94
CA GLN A 312 17.59 96.41 34.19
C GLN A 312 17.74 97.00 35.61
N GLN A 313 17.88 96.15 36.63
CA GLN A 313 18.09 96.58 38.01
C GLN A 313 19.40 97.36 38.17
N LEU A 314 20.51 96.85 37.62
CA LEU A 314 21.81 97.51 37.69
C LEU A 314 21.83 98.86 36.96
N TYR A 315 21.11 98.98 35.84
CA TYR A 315 20.94 100.26 35.15
C TYR A 315 20.13 101.25 36.00
N GLN A 316 19.02 100.81 36.61
CA GLN A 316 18.20 101.64 37.51
C GLN A 316 18.97 102.12 38.75
N GLN A 317 19.93 101.33 39.24
CA GLN A 317 20.81 101.68 40.35
C GLN A 317 22.01 102.57 39.95
N GLY A 318 22.12 102.94 38.66
CA GLY A 318 23.22 103.77 38.13
C GLY A 318 24.56 103.04 38.02
N LEU A 319 24.59 101.72 38.17
CA LEU A 319 25.80 100.89 38.11
C LEU A 319 26.20 100.49 36.68
N LEU A 320 25.33 100.76 35.69
CA LEU A 320 25.51 100.45 34.28
C LEU A 320 25.25 101.71 33.45
N SER A 321 26.14 102.05 32.51
CA SER A 321 25.91 103.15 31.56
C SER A 321 24.90 102.75 30.49
N GLU A 322 24.21 103.73 29.89
CA GLU A 322 23.14 103.47 28.91
C GLU A 322 23.61 102.65 27.70
N ASP A 323 24.79 102.96 27.15
CA ASP A 323 25.37 102.23 26.03
C ASP A 323 25.64 100.76 26.37
N LYS A 324 26.11 100.53 27.59
CA LYS A 324 26.49 99.20 28.08
C LYS A 324 25.25 98.36 28.42
N TYR A 325 24.20 99.00 28.94
CA TYR A 325 22.88 98.39 29.13
C TYR A 325 22.24 97.98 27.80
N LYS A 326 22.22 98.87 26.78
CA LYS A 326 21.67 98.56 25.45
C LYS A 326 22.41 97.40 24.78
N SER A 327 23.74 97.42 24.81
CA SER A 327 24.57 96.35 24.25
C SER A 327 24.30 94.98 24.91
N MET A 328 24.23 94.94 26.25
CA MET A 328 23.99 93.69 26.98
C MET A 328 22.56 93.16 26.76
N THR A 329 21.56 94.03 26.76
CA THR A 329 20.16 93.64 26.52
C THR A 329 19.92 93.18 25.08
N GLU A 330 20.55 93.80 24.08
CA GLU A 330 20.48 93.35 22.69
C GLU A 330 21.06 91.93 22.52
N SER A 331 22.23 91.67 23.10
CA SER A 331 22.87 90.36 23.07
C SER A 331 22.00 89.28 23.71
N LEU A 332 21.47 89.53 24.91
CA LEU A 332 20.59 88.60 25.62
C LEU A 332 19.28 88.35 24.86
N ASN A 333 18.71 89.38 24.23
CA ASN A 333 17.51 89.24 23.40
C ASN A 333 17.77 88.45 22.11
N GLN A 334 18.96 88.59 21.49
CA GLN A 334 19.35 87.76 20.36
C GLN A 334 19.46 86.28 20.75
N GLN A 335 20.07 85.97 21.89
CA GLN A 335 20.16 84.61 22.42
C GLN A 335 18.77 84.03 22.73
N LEU A 336 17.85 84.84 23.29
CA LEU A 336 16.48 84.43 23.56
C LEU A 336 15.70 84.12 22.25
N ARG A 337 15.92 84.91 21.19
CA ARG A 337 15.32 84.68 19.86
C ARG A 337 15.88 83.41 19.20
N ALA A 338 17.17 83.11 19.37
CA ALA A 338 17.79 81.89 18.87
C ALA A 338 17.16 80.63 19.50
N LEU A 339 16.90 80.66 20.81
CA LEU A 339 16.21 79.55 21.51
C LEU A 339 14.78 79.33 21.00
N GLN A 340 14.05 80.39 20.65
CA GLN A 340 12.67 80.31 20.11
C GLN A 340 12.59 79.80 18.67
N ARG A 341 13.60 80.08 17.83
CA ARG A 341 13.64 79.63 16.43
C ARG A 341 14.01 78.16 16.25
N SER A 342 14.48 77.48 17.29
CA SER A 342 14.75 76.03 17.27
C SER A 342 13.45 75.20 17.31
N LYS A 343 12.70 75.14 16.19
CA LYS A 343 11.58 74.20 16.04
C LYS A 343 12.09 72.74 16.10
N PRO A 344 11.37 71.83 16.76
CA PRO A 344 11.65 70.40 16.67
C PRO A 344 10.96 69.83 15.42
N GLY A 345 11.71 69.18 14.53
CA GLY A 345 11.15 68.38 13.45
C GLY A 345 11.82 68.61 12.09
N ASN A 346 12.98 67.98 11.90
CA ASN A 346 13.44 67.36 10.66
C ASN A 346 14.87 66.87 10.90
N ASP A 347 14.96 65.67 11.46
CA ASP A 347 16.05 64.70 11.23
C ASP A 347 15.42 63.31 11.33
#